data_AF-A0A9D7X1V1-F1
#
_entry.id   AF-A0A9D7X1V1-F1
#
_cell.length_a   1.000
_cell.length_b   1.000
_cell.length_c   1.000
_cell.angle_alpha   90.00
_cell.angle_beta   90.00
_cell.angle_gamma   90.00
#
_symmetry.space_group_name_H-M   'P 1'
#
loop_
_entity.id
_entity.type
_entity.pdbx_description
1 polymer ?
#
loop_
_entity_poly.entity_id
_entity_poly.type
_entity_poly.pdbx_seq_one_letter_code
_entity_poly.pdbx_strand_id
1 'polypeptide(L)'
;MKNLKVNPSNSLKTSRLVIRIFASLITLFYLIAFVPKLIQMLLGDAPERPPGADWEGSMVTVSFLIFILGYIVTWWRGLVGGIIIAIGSILMFLTHMMSASGEFEFLPFFVFSGPMLLCGILYLVFWWKKP
;
A
#
# COMPACT_ATOMS: atom_id res chain seq x y z
N MET A 1 -26.24 -3.92 -35.70
CA MET A 1 -25.43 -3.79 -34.47
C MET A 1 -24.68 -5.10 -34.24
N LYS A 2 -23.35 -5.16 -34.44
CA LYS A 2 -22.54 -6.35 -34.17
C LYS A 2 -22.37 -6.49 -32.65
N ASN A 3 -22.97 -7.52 -32.06
CA ASN A 3 -22.69 -7.92 -30.68
C ASN A 3 -21.23 -8.36 -30.61
N LEU A 4 -20.36 -7.49 -30.10
CA LEU A 4 -18.98 -7.84 -29.77
C LEU A 4 -19.04 -8.82 -28.60
N LYS A 5 -18.89 -10.12 -28.89
CA LYS A 5 -18.63 -11.14 -27.86
C LYS A 5 -17.32 -10.78 -27.17
N VAL A 6 -17.41 -10.11 -26.02
CA VAL A 6 -16.27 -9.86 -25.15
C VAL A 6 -15.74 -11.21 -24.72
N ASN A 7 -14.56 -11.59 -25.22
CA ASN A 7 -13.91 -12.82 -24.82
C ASN A 7 -13.47 -12.68 -23.34
N PRO A 8 -14.04 -13.47 -22.40
CA PRO A 8 -13.80 -13.31 -20.97
C PRO A 8 -12.32 -13.50 -20.58
N SER A 9 -11.55 -14.26 -21.38
CA SER A 9 -10.12 -14.47 -21.15
C SER A 9 -9.27 -13.22 -21.40
N ASN A 10 -9.65 -12.36 -22.35
CA ASN A 10 -8.95 -11.12 -22.65
C ASN A 10 -9.27 -10.04 -21.62
N SER A 11 -10.53 -9.98 -21.17
CA SER A 11 -10.97 -9.03 -20.13
C SER A 11 -10.18 -9.21 -18.82
N LEU A 12 -10.02 -10.45 -18.34
CA LEU A 12 -9.27 -10.73 -17.11
C LEU A 12 -7.77 -10.38 -17.23
N LYS A 13 -7.15 -10.60 -18.40
CA LYS A 13 -5.75 -10.22 -18.63
C LYS A 13 -5.59 -8.70 -18.58
N THR A 14 -6.48 -7.96 -19.23
CA THR A 14 -6.49 -6.49 -19.22
C THR A 14 -6.68 -5.94 -17.81
N SER A 15 -7.65 -6.47 -17.03
CA SER A 15 -7.86 -6.02 -15.65
C SER A 15 -6.64 -6.23 -14.75
N ARG A 16 -5.97 -7.38 -14.88
CA ARG A 16 -4.74 -7.67 -14.12
C ARG A 16 -3.59 -6.72 -14.46
N LEU A 17 -3.46 -6.35 -15.73
CA LEU A 17 -2.48 -5.36 -16.17
C LEU A 17 -2.79 -3.98 -15.57
N VAL A 18 -4.05 -3.56 -15.63
CA VAL A 18 -4.50 -2.27 -15.06
C VAL A 18 -4.22 -2.22 -13.56
N ILE A 19 -4.50 -3.29 -12.81
CA ILE A 19 -4.23 -3.36 -11.37
C ILE A 19 -2.73 -3.26 -11.09
N ARG A 20 -1.88 -3.93 -11.88
CA ARG A 20 -0.43 -3.82 -11.74
C ARG A 20 0.05 -2.40 -11.97
N ILE A 21 -0.38 -1.75 -13.05
CA ILE A 21 -0.03 -0.37 -13.36
C ILE A 21 -0.47 0.56 -12.22
N PHE A 22 -1.71 0.42 -11.76
CA PHE A 22 -2.22 1.20 -10.64
C PHE A 22 -1.37 1.01 -9.39
N ALA A 23 -1.10 -0.24 -8.99
CA ALA A 23 -0.25 -0.53 -7.84
C ALA A 23 1.18 -0.01 -8.00
N SER A 24 1.76 -0.07 -9.21
CA SER A 24 3.09 0.53 -9.48
C SER A 24 3.09 2.04 -9.30
N LEU A 25 2.05 2.73 -9.76
CA LEU A 25 1.91 4.19 -9.61
C LEU A 25 1.75 4.59 -8.14
N ILE A 26 0.91 3.85 -7.41
CA ILE A 26 0.76 4.00 -5.97
C ILE A 26 2.11 3.79 -5.29
N THR A 27 2.77 2.64 -5.50
CA THR A 27 4.08 2.36 -4.91
C THR A 27 5.12 3.43 -5.23
N LEU A 28 5.19 3.91 -6.47
CA LEU A 28 6.08 4.99 -6.88
C LEU A 28 5.81 6.27 -6.10
N PHE A 29 4.54 6.65 -5.94
CA PHE A 29 4.14 7.80 -5.13
C PHE A 29 4.62 7.66 -3.68
N TYR A 30 4.44 6.50 -3.05
CA TYR A 30 4.96 6.29 -1.68
C TYR A 30 6.48 6.31 -1.62
N LEU A 31 7.18 5.73 -2.59
CA LEU A 31 8.64 5.78 -2.62
C LEU A 31 9.13 7.23 -2.65
N ILE A 32 8.54 8.07 -3.50
CA ILE A 32 8.89 9.50 -3.56
C ILE A 32 8.58 10.21 -2.23
N ALA A 33 7.46 9.88 -1.58
CA ALA A 33 7.05 10.51 -0.32
C ALA A 33 7.86 10.05 0.91
N PHE A 34 8.22 8.77 0.99
CA PHE A 34 8.79 8.16 2.20
C PHE A 34 10.30 7.94 2.12
N VAL A 35 10.89 7.69 0.95
CA VAL A 35 12.33 7.41 0.82
C VAL A 35 13.19 8.59 1.31
N PRO A 36 12.89 9.87 0.98
CA PRO A 36 13.67 10.99 1.50
C PRO A 36 13.69 11.04 3.03
N LYS A 37 12.54 10.78 3.67
CA LYS A 37 12.41 10.75 5.14
C LYS A 37 13.21 9.59 5.76
N LEU A 38 13.21 8.43 5.09
CA LEU A 38 13.99 7.25 5.49
C LEU A 38 15.50 7.52 5.41
N ILE A 39 15.96 8.20 4.34
CA ILE A 39 17.37 8.56 4.17
C ILE A 39 17.81 9.53 5.28
N GLN A 40 17.04 10.58 5.56
CA GLN A 40 17.34 11.52 6.65
C GLN A 40 17.41 10.82 8.01
N MET A 41 16.50 9.88 8.27
CA MET A 41 16.52 9.07 9.49
C MET A 41 17.76 8.19 9.59
N LEU A 42 18.20 7.57 8.50
CA LEU A 42 19.40 6.72 8.47
C LEU A 42 20.70 7.50 8.61
N LEU A 43 20.74 8.74 8.12
CA LEU A 43 21.91 9.63 8.22
C LEU A 43 22.05 10.30 9.60
N GLY A 44 21.06 10.16 10.48
CA GLY A 44 21.08 10.77 11.82
C GLY A 44 20.67 12.24 11.84
N ASP A 45 20.29 12.82 10.71
CA ASP A 45 19.84 14.22 10.58
C ASP A 45 18.33 14.38 10.85
N ALA A 46 17.70 13.42 11.53
CA ALA A 46 16.27 13.48 11.80
C ALA A 46 15.95 14.62 12.80
N PRO A 47 15.02 15.54 12.47
CA PRO A 47 14.61 16.57 13.41
C PRO A 47 14.08 15.93 14.70
N GLU A 48 14.42 16.53 15.85
CA GLU A 48 13.96 16.06 17.16
C GLU A 48 12.44 15.88 17.14
N ARG A 49 12.00 14.63 17.33
CA ARG A 49 10.57 14.30 17.33
C ARG A 49 9.97 14.66 18.68
N PRO A 50 8.71 15.14 18.71
CA PRO A 50 8.02 15.38 19.97
C PRO A 50 7.93 14.06 20.78
N PRO A 51 8.08 14.12 22.11
CA PRO A 51 8.02 12.94 22.96
C PRO A 51 6.68 12.19 22.77
N GLY A 52 6.76 10.89 22.47
CA GLY A 52 5.60 10.04 22.15
C GLY A 52 5.44 9.72 20.65
N ALA A 53 6.08 10.47 19.74
CA ALA A 53 6.00 10.22 18.29
C ALA A 53 6.97 9.12 17.78
N ASP A 54 7.81 8.58 18.65
CA ASP A 54 8.84 7.60 18.27
C ASP A 54 8.25 6.26 17.84
N TRP A 55 7.21 5.80 18.53
CA TRP A 55 6.55 4.53 18.20
C TRP A 55 5.68 4.66 16.94
N GLU A 56 4.98 5.79 16.76
CA GLU A 56 4.15 6.05 15.57
C GLU A 56 4.99 6.07 14.29
N GLY A 57 6.08 6.86 14.29
CA GLY A 57 6.98 6.93 13.14
C GLY A 57 7.62 5.58 12.82
N SER A 58 7.92 4.77 13.84
CA SER A 58 8.44 3.41 13.67
C SER A 58 7.40 2.48 13.06
N MET A 59 6.16 2.51 13.55
CA MET A 59 5.05 1.69 13.03
C MET A 59 4.66 2.07 11.60
N VAL A 60 4.64 3.37 11.28
CA VAL A 60 4.46 3.85 9.90
C VAL A 60 5.57 3.32 8.99
N THR A 61 6.83 3.38 9.44
CA THR A 61 7.98 2.87 8.66
C THR A 61 7.87 1.36 8.43
N VAL A 62 7.55 0.59 9.47
CA VAL A 62 7.35 -0.86 9.37
C VAL A 62 6.19 -1.19 8.43
N SER A 63 5.07 -0.48 8.54
CA SER A 63 3.90 -0.65 7.67
C SER A 63 4.24 -0.39 6.20
N PHE A 64 5.02 0.67 5.94
CA PHE A 64 5.53 0.98 4.60
C PHE A 64 6.44 -0.12 4.07
N LEU A 65 7.38 -0.64 4.87
CA LEU A 65 8.25 -1.74 4.46
C LEU A 65 7.46 -3.02 4.14
N ILE A 66 6.44 -3.35 4.95
CA ILE A 66 5.54 -4.47 4.69
C ILE A 66 4.81 -4.27 3.37
N PHE A 67 4.32 -3.06 3.09
CA PHE A 67 3.67 -2.75 1.81
C PHE A 67 4.61 -2.93 0.62
N ILE A 68 5.83 -2.40 0.68
CA ILE A 68 6.83 -2.56 -0.38
C ILE A 68 7.15 -4.04 -0.61
N LEU A 69 7.35 -4.80 0.48
CA LEU A 69 7.58 -6.24 0.41
C LEU A 69 6.40 -6.95 -0.24
N GLY A 70 5.17 -6.62 0.18
CA GLY A 70 3.95 -7.17 -0.40
C GLY A 70 3.85 -6.89 -1.89
N TYR A 71 4.09 -5.64 -2.31
CA TYR A 71 4.12 -5.24 -3.71
C TYR A 71 5.16 -6.04 -4.51
N ILE A 72 6.38 -6.16 -4.00
CA ILE A 72 7.43 -6.98 -4.62
C ILE A 72 6.95 -8.43 -4.77
N VAL A 73 6.36 -9.03 -3.74
CA VAL A 73 5.84 -10.41 -3.78
C VAL A 73 4.71 -10.58 -4.81
N THR A 74 3.92 -9.55 -5.12
CA THR A 74 2.85 -9.65 -6.14
C THR A 74 3.34 -10.03 -7.54
N TRP A 75 4.62 -9.82 -7.84
CA TRP A 75 5.22 -10.16 -9.13
C TRP A 75 5.30 -11.67 -9.36
N TRP A 76 5.54 -12.45 -8.30
CA TRP A 76 5.59 -13.92 -8.35
C TRP A 76 4.31 -14.57 -7.84
N ARG A 77 3.71 -14.03 -6.77
CA ARG A 77 2.53 -14.58 -6.11
C ARG A 77 1.51 -13.47 -5.83
N GLY A 78 0.66 -13.18 -6.82
CA GLY A 78 -0.32 -12.10 -6.76
C GLY A 78 -1.24 -12.13 -5.53
N LEU A 79 -1.75 -13.31 -5.17
CA LEU A 79 -2.62 -13.46 -3.99
C LEU A 79 -1.87 -13.20 -2.68
N VAL A 80 -0.71 -13.85 -2.50
CA VAL A 80 0.12 -13.70 -1.28
C VAL A 80 0.60 -12.26 -1.13
N GLY A 81 1.08 -11.64 -2.21
CA GLY A 81 1.47 -10.23 -2.18
C GLY A 81 0.30 -9.31 -1.84
N GLY A 82 -0.91 -9.59 -2.35
CA GLY A 82 -2.13 -8.87 -1.99
C GLY A 82 -2.48 -8.97 -0.50
N ILE A 83 -2.33 -10.15 0.11
CA ILE A 83 -2.51 -10.34 1.56
C ILE A 83 -1.50 -9.48 2.34
N ILE A 84 -0.22 -9.52 1.96
CA ILE A 84 0.83 -8.75 2.64
C ILE A 84 0.57 -7.24 2.51
N ILE A 85 0.19 -6.75 1.32
CA ILE A 85 -0.22 -5.35 1.10
C ILE A 85 -1.38 -4.98 2.02
N ALA A 86 -2.41 -5.82 2.10
CA ALA A 86 -3.58 -5.56 2.95
C ALA A 86 -3.17 -5.48 4.43
N ILE A 87 -2.31 -6.38 4.92
CA ILE A 87 -1.77 -6.34 6.29
C ILE A 87 -1.02 -5.03 6.54
N GLY A 88 -0.09 -4.65 5.66
CA GLY A 88 0.65 -3.39 5.79
C GLY A 88 -0.28 -2.17 5.80
N SER A 89 -1.34 -2.19 4.98
CA SER A 89 -2.32 -1.11 4.91
C SER A 89 -3.19 -1.01 6.17
N ILE A 90 -3.58 -2.15 6.75
CA ILE A 90 -4.32 -2.22 8.02
C ILE A 90 -3.44 -1.74 9.18
N LEU A 91 -2.17 -2.13 9.22
CA LEU A 91 -1.22 -1.63 10.24
C LEU A 91 -1.03 -0.11 10.13
N MET A 92 -0.87 0.40 8.91
CA MET A 92 -0.81 1.84 8.67
C MET A 92 -2.08 2.54 9.15
N PHE A 93 -3.25 1.96 8.86
CA PHE A 93 -4.54 2.47 9.33
C PHE A 93 -4.63 2.51 10.86
N LEU A 94 -4.31 1.41 11.53
CA LEU A 94 -4.35 1.34 13.00
C LEU A 94 -3.40 2.35 13.65
N THR A 95 -2.23 2.57 13.06
CA THR A 95 -1.26 3.54 13.57
C THR A 95 -1.81 4.97 13.53
N HIS A 96 -2.47 5.37 12.44
CA HIS A 96 -3.12 6.68 12.36
C HIS A 96 -4.35 6.79 13.28
N MET A 97 -5.09 5.70 13.51
CA MET A 97 -6.21 5.70 14.47
C MET A 97 -5.74 5.85 15.91
N MET A 98 -4.55 5.34 16.24
CA MET A 98 -3.97 5.35 17.57
C MET A 98 -3.02 6.53 17.80
N SER A 99 -2.98 7.51 16.90
CA SER A 99 -2.07 8.65 17.03
C SER A 99 -2.31 9.41 18.33
N ALA A 100 -1.22 9.73 19.03
CA ALA A 100 -1.20 10.33 20.35
C ALA A 100 -1.80 11.73 20.40
N SER A 101 -2.00 12.38 19.25
CA SER A 101 -2.70 13.67 19.15
C SER A 101 -4.18 13.57 19.55
N GLY A 102 -4.79 12.37 19.52
CA GLY A 102 -6.21 12.16 19.82
C GLY A 102 -7.16 12.73 18.76
N GLU A 103 -6.65 13.49 17.80
CA GLU A 103 -7.40 13.95 16.64
C GLU A 103 -7.30 12.89 15.56
N PHE A 104 -8.45 12.32 15.19
CA PHE A 104 -8.51 11.42 14.05
C PHE A 104 -8.24 12.22 12.76
N GLU A 105 -7.01 12.16 12.28
CA GLU A 105 -6.61 12.80 11.04
C GLU A 105 -7.10 11.95 9.85
N PHE A 106 -8.36 12.18 9.44
CA PHE A 106 -8.98 11.49 8.30
C PHE A 106 -8.19 11.67 7.00
N LEU A 107 -7.52 12.81 6.82
CA LEU A 107 -6.80 13.14 5.60
C LEU A 107 -5.56 12.24 5.38
N PRO A 108 -4.62 12.10 6.34
CA PRO A 108 -3.55 11.09 6.26
C PRO A 108 -4.06 9.67 6.05
N PHE A 109 -5.15 9.29 6.74
CA PHE A 109 -5.77 7.98 6.51
C PHE A 109 -6.16 7.79 5.04
N PHE A 110 -6.91 8.73 4.48
CA PHE A 110 -7.45 8.60 3.14
C PHE A 110 -6.35 8.70 2.08
N VAL A 111 -5.32 9.50 2.31
CA VAL A 111 -4.20 9.68 1.36
C VAL A 111 -3.25 8.49 1.41
N PHE A 112 -2.96 7.95 2.59
CA PHE A 112 -1.96 6.90 2.78
C PHE A 112 -2.56 5.49 2.90
N SER A 113 -3.45 5.23 3.85
CA SER A 113 -3.97 3.87 4.04
C SER A 113 -4.98 3.45 2.97
N GLY A 114 -5.79 4.38 2.47
CA GLY A 114 -6.85 4.11 1.50
C GLY A 114 -6.36 3.47 0.19
N PRO A 115 -5.47 4.15 -0.57
CA PRO A 115 -4.94 3.62 -1.83
C PRO A 115 -4.17 2.31 -1.65
N MET A 116 -3.40 2.17 -0.57
CA MET A 116 -2.68 0.93 -0.27
C MET A 116 -3.65 -0.23 -0.03
N LEU A 117 -4.70 -0.02 0.77
CA LEU A 117 -5.70 -1.04 1.05
C LEU A 117 -6.47 -1.42 -0.22
N LEU A 118 -6.82 -0.43 -1.05
CA LEU A 118 -7.45 -0.66 -2.34
C LEU A 118 -6.58 -1.55 -3.24
N CYS A 119 -5.27 -1.30 -3.30
CA CYS A 119 -4.35 -2.19 -4.01
C CYS A 119 -4.41 -3.62 -3.47
N GLY A 120 -4.34 -3.81 -2.15
CA GLY A 120 -4.44 -5.13 -1.51
C GLY A 120 -5.73 -5.85 -1.90
N ILE A 121 -6.88 -5.19 -1.76
CA ILE A 121 -8.19 -5.74 -2.12
C ILE A 121 -8.26 -6.11 -3.60
N LEU A 122 -7.79 -5.23 -4.50
CA LEU A 122 -7.80 -5.51 -5.94
C LEU A 122 -6.95 -6.75 -6.28
N TYR A 123 -5.78 -6.91 -5.67
CA TYR A 123 -4.98 -8.13 -5.84
C TYR A 123 -5.71 -9.37 -5.32
N LEU A 124 -6.31 -9.29 -4.12
CA LEU A 124 -7.07 -10.40 -3.55
C LEU A 124 -8.21 -10.82 -4.49
N VAL A 125 -9.06 -9.88 -4.92
CA VAL A 125 -10.23 -10.16 -5.77
C VAL A 125 -9.82 -10.79 -7.11
N PHE A 126 -8.79 -10.25 -7.78
CA PHE A 126 -8.42 -10.69 -9.13
C PHE A 126 -7.48 -11.90 -9.18
N TRP A 127 -6.85 -12.25 -8.06
CA TRP A 127 -6.01 -13.45 -7.93
C TRP A 127 -6.58 -14.56 -7.02
N TRP A 128 -7.72 -14.35 -6.34
CA TRP A 128 -8.35 -15.36 -5.47
C TRP A 128 -8.57 -16.72 -6.15
N LYS A 129 -8.96 -16.72 -7.43
CA LYS A 129 -9.32 -17.94 -8.17
C LYS A 129 -8.18 -18.58 -8.96
N LYS A 130 -6.95 -18.07 -8.85
CA LYS A 130 -5.78 -18.70 -9.49
C LYS A 130 -4.65 -18.84 -8.46
N PRO A 131 -4.47 -20.04 -7.87
CA PRO A 131 -3.25 -20.35 -7.12
C PRO A 131 -2.02 -20.26 -8.04
#